data_AF-A0A3C0A7F4-F1
#
_entry.id   AF-A0A3C0A7F4-F1
#
_cell.length_a   1.000
_cell.length_b   1.000
_cell.length_c   1.000
_cell.angle_alpha   90.00
_cell.angle_beta   90.00
_cell.angle_gamma   90.00
#
_symmetry.space_group_name_H-M   'P 1'
#
loop_
_entity.id
_entity.type
_entity.pdbx_description
1 polymer ?
#
loop_
_entity_poly.entity_id
_entity_poly.type
_entity_poly.pdbx_seq_one_letter_code
_entity_poly.pdbx_strand_id
1 'polypeptide(L)'
;MIKAIINKRYEILASLAMVLFLVIIASILMYLLEHNAQPLAFPNIQTSMWWGIDKYLTAQGGDAFPITPAGKFLGGFIAILGVGMFALPAGIIASGFIEEVERSRLRKELIKKEKQLKDAFFIEYFAPVKNAKKKIGLSHIPRKWLSLNDIKYKIGMTESSVIKVVEFSNLFRLRNVKLNGVDNAGLEFINLNNTYGQVINRNSNVTIVNLYASIQPYFGHFSYGIADKLQANYISNEVFSTLSFLKENQINMVLNESYVNASDMHPILNELTFDLRNLITRDSVCVLFVNAASNENLMQFNVGAEKGDHTFENGSFFSDKKTLNKLFSKAETLGVKYNMKVLRHGTVGNPGQNHISNFITQELNCDLLMLHVNVGILKKKGKEYYQHMDEFAGALSLD
;
A
#
# COMPACT_ATOMS: atom_id res chain seq x y z
N MET A 1 -11.96 19.66 -16.06
CA MET A 1 -13.27 19.89 -16.68
C MET A 1 -13.92 18.58 -17.13
N ILE A 2 -13.36 17.84 -18.09
CA ILE A 2 -13.94 16.55 -18.56
C ILE A 2 -14.15 15.54 -17.41
N LYS A 3 -13.17 15.38 -16.51
CA LYS A 3 -13.30 14.50 -15.32
C LYS A 3 -14.44 14.90 -14.39
N ALA A 4 -14.65 16.19 -14.15
CA ALA A 4 -15.75 16.68 -13.32
C ALA A 4 -17.11 16.33 -13.92
N ILE A 5 -17.27 16.51 -15.24
CA ILE A 5 -18.50 16.16 -15.97
C ILE A 5 -18.75 14.64 -15.92
N ILE A 6 -17.70 13.82 -16.12
CA ILE A 6 -17.82 12.36 -16.04
C ILE A 6 -18.24 11.92 -14.64
N ASN A 7 -17.65 12.48 -13.59
CA ASN A 7 -17.97 12.14 -12.21
C ASN A 7 -19.41 12.52 -11.83
N LYS A 8 -19.93 13.62 -12.38
CA LYS A 8 -21.28 14.15 -12.10
C LYS A 8 -22.33 13.78 -13.15
N ARG A 9 -22.02 12.87 -14.07
CA ARG A 9 -22.90 12.52 -15.20
C ARG A 9 -24.30 12.07 -14.79
N TYR A 10 -24.42 11.30 -13.70
CA TYR A 10 -25.72 10.81 -13.22
C TYR A 10 -26.55 11.93 -12.61
N GLU A 11 -25.93 12.84 -11.86
CA GLU A 11 -26.60 14.02 -11.28
C GLU A 11 -27.08 14.97 -12.39
N ILE A 12 -26.25 15.20 -13.41
CA ILE A 12 -26.61 16.02 -14.58
C ILE A 12 -27.77 15.38 -15.35
N LEU A 13 -27.67 14.08 -15.69
CA LEU A 13 -28.73 13.35 -16.41
C LEU A 13 -30.05 13.33 -15.61
N ALA A 14 -29.99 13.11 -14.30
CA ALA A 14 -31.16 13.14 -13.44
C ALA A 14 -31.82 14.53 -13.42
N SER A 15 -31.02 15.60 -13.32
CA SER A 15 -31.55 16.98 -13.36
C SER A 15 -32.22 17.30 -14.70
N LEU A 16 -31.62 16.88 -15.82
CA LEU A 16 -32.17 17.11 -17.16
C LEU A 16 -33.43 16.26 -17.42
N ALA A 17 -33.46 15.02 -16.94
CA ALA A 17 -34.64 14.17 -17.02
C ALA A 17 -35.82 14.73 -16.21
N MET A 18 -35.55 15.29 -15.02
CA MET A 18 -36.56 15.96 -14.19
C MET A 18 -37.14 17.19 -14.89
N VAL A 19 -36.28 18.00 -15.53
CA VAL A 19 -36.68 19.13 -16.39
C VAL A 19 -37.61 18.66 -17.50
N LEU A 20 -37.18 17.66 -18.27
CA LEU A 20 -37.95 17.15 -19.40
C LEU A 20 -39.32 16.62 -18.96
N PHE A 21 -39.37 15.89 -17.84
CA PHE A 21 -40.60 15.37 -17.27
C PHE A 21 -41.58 16.48 -16.87
N LEU A 22 -41.09 17.54 -16.22
CA LEU A 22 -41.92 18.67 -15.81
C LEU A 22 -42.41 19.50 -17.01
N VAL A 23 -41.59 19.66 -18.05
CA VAL A 23 -41.99 20.30 -19.31
C VAL A 23 -43.12 19.51 -19.98
N ILE A 24 -43.05 18.18 -20.01
CA ILE A 24 -44.10 17.33 -20.58
C ILE A 24 -45.42 17.50 -19.82
N ILE A 25 -45.40 17.45 -18.48
CA ILE A 25 -46.60 17.64 -17.65
C ILE A 25 -47.20 19.03 -17.88
N ALA A 26 -46.36 20.07 -17.82
CA ALA A 26 -46.77 21.46 -18.04
C ALA A 26 -47.45 21.64 -19.41
N SER A 27 -46.90 21.00 -20.45
CA SER A 27 -47.41 21.07 -21.81
C SER A 27 -48.77 20.39 -21.99
N ILE A 28 -48.95 19.22 -21.36
CA ILE A 28 -50.24 18.51 -21.35
C ILE A 28 -51.30 19.34 -20.61
N LEU A 29 -50.95 19.88 -19.44
CA LEU A 29 -51.87 20.74 -18.68
C LEU A 29 -52.23 22.01 -19.46
N MET A 30 -51.26 22.64 -20.14
CA MET A 30 -51.53 23.83 -20.94
C MET A 30 -52.47 23.53 -22.11
N TYR A 31 -52.29 22.40 -22.79
CA TYR A 31 -53.24 21.94 -23.81
C TYR A 31 -54.66 21.79 -23.24
N LEU A 32 -54.82 21.10 -22.12
CA LEU A 32 -56.13 20.85 -21.52
C LEU A 32 -56.84 22.13 -21.08
N LEU A 33 -56.07 23.13 -20.62
CA LEU A 33 -56.63 24.40 -20.14
C LEU A 33 -56.95 25.39 -21.27
N GLU A 34 -56.17 25.39 -22.36
CA GLU A 34 -56.26 26.43 -23.39
C GLU A 34 -56.88 25.95 -24.72
N HIS A 35 -56.92 24.65 -25.02
CA HIS A 35 -57.40 24.14 -26.31
C HIS A 35 -58.84 24.58 -26.64
N ASN A 36 -59.74 24.50 -25.66
CA ASN A 36 -61.15 24.89 -25.87
C ASN A 36 -61.32 26.40 -26.08
N ALA A 37 -60.45 27.21 -25.46
CA ALA A 37 -60.52 28.67 -25.51
C ALA A 37 -59.80 29.23 -26.74
N GLN A 38 -58.73 28.57 -27.19
CA GLN A 38 -57.90 29.00 -28.32
C GLN A 38 -57.35 27.80 -29.12
N PRO A 39 -58.22 27.09 -29.87
CA PRO A 39 -57.85 25.86 -30.58
C PRO A 39 -56.84 26.09 -31.71
N LEU A 40 -56.73 27.30 -32.24
CA LEU A 40 -55.72 27.65 -33.26
C LEU A 40 -54.31 27.79 -32.66
N ALA A 41 -54.20 28.24 -31.41
CA ALA A 41 -52.93 28.46 -30.72
C ALA A 41 -52.42 27.20 -30.00
N PHE A 42 -53.33 26.36 -29.50
CA PHE A 42 -53.01 25.06 -28.89
C PHE A 42 -53.79 23.92 -29.59
N PRO A 43 -53.53 23.64 -30.88
CA PRO A 43 -54.31 22.70 -31.68
C PRO A 43 -54.11 21.23 -31.29
N ASN A 44 -52.94 20.87 -30.77
CA ASN A 44 -52.61 19.51 -30.35
C ASN A 44 -51.52 19.52 -29.26
N ILE A 45 -51.31 18.35 -28.64
CA ILE A 45 -50.35 18.19 -27.54
C ILE A 45 -48.92 18.50 -28.01
N GLN A 46 -48.56 18.19 -29.26
CA GLN A 46 -47.22 18.44 -29.81
C GLN A 46 -46.91 19.94 -29.87
N THR A 47 -47.87 20.77 -30.30
CA THR A 47 -47.73 22.23 -30.29
C THR A 47 -47.59 22.76 -28.86
N SER A 48 -48.35 22.21 -27.90
CA SER A 48 -48.21 22.56 -26.49
C SER A 48 -46.87 22.10 -25.89
N MET A 49 -46.31 20.97 -26.35
CA MET A 49 -44.98 20.51 -25.96
C MET A 49 -43.88 21.45 -26.44
N TRP A 50 -43.98 21.92 -27.69
CA TRP A 50 -43.07 22.94 -28.19
C TRP A 50 -43.17 24.24 -27.39
N TRP A 51 -44.40 24.67 -27.07
CA TRP A 51 -44.63 25.81 -26.17
C TRP A 51 -43.92 25.62 -24.82
N GLY A 52 -44.03 24.44 -24.19
CA GLY A 52 -43.37 24.17 -22.91
C GLY A 52 -41.84 24.17 -22.99
N ILE A 53 -41.28 23.61 -24.07
CA ILE A 53 -39.82 23.58 -24.31
C ILE A 53 -39.29 25.00 -24.56
N ASP A 54 -39.94 25.78 -25.42
CA ASP A 54 -39.55 27.15 -25.73
C ASP A 54 -39.61 28.04 -24.48
N LYS A 55 -40.74 28.01 -23.75
CA LYS A 55 -40.88 28.77 -22.50
C LYS A 55 -39.83 28.40 -21.45
N TYR A 56 -39.37 27.16 -21.44
CA TYR A 56 -38.29 26.73 -20.56
C TYR A 56 -36.89 27.20 -21.00
N LEU A 57 -36.57 27.14 -22.30
CA LEU A 57 -35.21 27.38 -22.80
C LEU A 57 -34.89 28.86 -23.05
N THR A 58 -35.83 29.60 -23.63
CA THR A 58 -35.56 30.97 -24.12
C THR A 58 -36.20 32.02 -23.23
N ALA A 59 -37.25 31.66 -22.47
CA ALA A 59 -38.14 32.58 -21.76
C ALA A 59 -38.63 33.76 -22.64
N GLN A 60 -38.49 33.64 -23.96
CA GLN A 60 -38.70 34.69 -24.95
C GLN A 60 -39.34 34.06 -26.18
N GLY A 61 -40.59 34.42 -26.45
CA GLY A 61 -41.22 34.23 -27.76
C GLY A 61 -42.00 32.94 -27.95
N GLY A 62 -43.29 32.98 -27.62
CA GLY A 62 -44.26 32.06 -28.22
C GLY A 62 -45.42 32.88 -28.77
N ASP A 63 -45.83 32.61 -30.01
CA ASP A 63 -46.97 33.25 -30.68
C ASP A 63 -48.31 33.02 -29.95
N ALA A 64 -48.32 32.15 -28.92
CA ALA A 64 -49.47 31.80 -28.11
C ALA A 64 -49.23 32.08 -26.61
N PHE A 65 -50.14 32.84 -26.01
CA PHE A 65 -50.20 33.10 -24.58
C PHE A 65 -51.49 32.53 -23.99
N PRO A 66 -51.47 31.96 -22.78
CA PRO A 66 -52.70 31.48 -22.16
C PRO A 66 -53.66 32.65 -21.92
N ILE A 67 -54.91 32.49 -22.35
CA ILE A 67 -55.95 33.51 -22.18
C ILE A 67 -56.87 33.17 -21.00
N THR A 68 -56.96 31.89 -20.61
CA THR A 68 -57.79 31.45 -19.49
C THR A 68 -57.16 31.83 -18.15
N PRO A 69 -57.95 32.12 -17.10
CA PRO A 69 -57.42 32.38 -15.76
C PRO A 69 -56.54 31.22 -15.23
N ALA A 70 -56.96 29.98 -15.47
CA ALA A 70 -56.22 28.79 -15.06
C ALA A 70 -54.90 28.62 -15.83
N GLY A 71 -54.89 28.84 -17.15
CA GLY A 71 -53.68 28.79 -17.96
C GLY A 71 -52.69 29.90 -17.62
N LYS A 72 -53.19 31.12 -17.29
CA LYS A 72 -52.35 32.23 -16.81
C LYS A 72 -51.69 31.91 -15.47
N PHE A 73 -52.43 31.31 -14.54
CA PHE A 73 -51.88 30.87 -13.26
C PHE A 73 -50.81 29.78 -13.45
N LEU A 74 -51.11 28.76 -14.27
CA LEU A 74 -50.15 27.70 -14.60
C LEU A 74 -48.90 28.26 -15.27
N GLY A 75 -49.06 29.19 -16.22
CA GLY A 75 -47.94 29.85 -16.90
C GLY A 75 -47.05 30.65 -15.94
N GLY A 76 -47.64 31.39 -15.00
CA GLY A 76 -46.89 32.10 -13.96
C GLY A 76 -46.13 31.16 -13.03
N PHE A 77 -46.75 30.04 -12.64
CA PHE A 77 -46.10 29.02 -11.82
C PHE A 77 -44.93 28.34 -12.53
N ILE A 78 -45.10 27.96 -13.80
CA ILE A 78 -44.04 27.39 -14.64
C ILE A 78 -42.91 28.39 -14.85
N ALA A 79 -43.19 29.68 -15.01
CA ALA A 79 -42.17 30.71 -15.17
C ALA A 79 -41.25 30.79 -13.94
N ILE A 80 -41.81 30.74 -12.73
CA ILE A 80 -41.03 30.70 -11.48
C ILE A 80 -40.20 29.42 -11.38
N LEU A 81 -40.80 28.27 -11.68
CA LEU A 81 -40.10 26.98 -11.67
C LEU A 81 -38.99 26.90 -12.72
N GLY A 82 -39.23 27.42 -13.92
CA GLY A 82 -38.29 27.37 -15.04
C GLY A 82 -36.95 28.03 -14.71
N VAL A 83 -36.98 29.19 -14.05
CA VAL A 83 -35.77 29.89 -13.58
C VAL A 83 -34.96 29.02 -12.61
N GLY A 84 -35.62 28.41 -11.63
CA GLY A 84 -34.96 27.53 -10.67
C GLY A 84 -34.40 26.25 -11.31
N MET A 85 -35.16 25.67 -12.23
CA MET A 85 -34.81 24.41 -12.89
C MET A 85 -33.67 24.57 -13.90
N PHE A 86 -33.58 25.71 -14.60
CA PHE A 86 -32.46 26.00 -15.50
C PHE A 86 -31.14 26.21 -14.74
N ALA A 87 -31.21 26.71 -13.50
CA ALA A 87 -30.03 26.90 -12.66
C ALA A 87 -29.45 25.56 -12.13
N LEU A 88 -30.24 24.49 -12.03
CA LEU A 88 -29.82 23.22 -11.43
C LEU A 88 -28.68 22.52 -12.19
N PRO A 89 -28.76 22.27 -13.52
CA PRO A 89 -27.65 21.65 -14.25
C PRO A 89 -26.36 22.48 -14.18
N ALA A 90 -26.48 23.81 -14.30
CA ALA A 90 -25.35 24.72 -14.19
C ALA A 90 -24.70 24.65 -12.79
N GLY A 91 -25.51 24.61 -11.73
CA GLY A 91 -25.06 24.47 -10.35
C GLY A 91 -24.35 23.15 -10.07
N ILE A 92 -24.85 22.02 -10.61
CA ILE A 92 -24.22 20.70 -10.49
C ILE A 92 -22.86 20.67 -11.20
N ILE A 93 -22.78 21.25 -12.40
CA ILE A 93 -21.51 21.35 -13.14
C ILE A 93 -20.52 22.22 -12.38
N ALA A 94 -20.96 23.37 -11.85
CA ALA A 94 -20.12 24.28 -11.09
C ALA A 94 -19.58 23.63 -9.80
N SER A 95 -20.43 22.94 -9.02
CA SER A 95 -20.01 22.26 -7.81
C SER A 95 -19.03 21.11 -8.10
N GLY A 96 -19.29 20.31 -9.14
CA GLY A 96 -18.37 19.27 -9.59
C GLY A 96 -17.02 19.81 -10.05
N PHE A 97 -17.01 20.99 -10.68
CA PHE A 97 -15.76 21.66 -11.04
C PHE A 97 -14.96 22.09 -9.81
N ILE A 98 -15.61 22.70 -8.82
CA ILE A 98 -14.98 23.13 -7.57
C ILE A 98 -14.39 21.92 -6.82
N GLU A 99 -15.15 20.83 -6.70
CA GLU A 99 -14.70 19.60 -6.04
C GLU A 99 -13.47 19.00 -6.73
N GLU A 100 -13.44 18.96 -8.08
CA GLU A 100 -12.30 18.45 -8.82
C GLU A 100 -11.06 19.35 -8.69
N VAL A 101 -11.25 20.68 -8.66
CA VAL A 101 -10.15 21.63 -8.42
C VAL A 101 -9.57 21.45 -7.03
N GLU A 102 -10.42 21.28 -6.01
CA GLU A 102 -9.99 21.03 -4.64
C GLU A 102 -9.26 19.69 -4.52
N ARG A 103 -9.81 18.62 -5.09
CA ARG A 103 -9.18 17.29 -5.15
C ARG A 103 -7.82 17.34 -5.83
N SER A 104 -7.70 18.09 -6.93
CA SER A 104 -6.42 18.28 -7.64
C SER A 104 -5.41 19.03 -6.77
N ARG A 105 -5.84 20.08 -6.07
CA ARG A 105 -4.99 20.86 -5.16
C ARG A 105 -4.50 20.00 -3.99
N LEU A 106 -5.39 19.26 -3.35
CA LEU A 106 -5.06 18.32 -2.27
C LEU A 106 -4.06 17.26 -2.73
N ARG A 107 -4.29 16.66 -3.91
CA ARG A 107 -3.36 15.67 -4.48
C ARG A 107 -1.97 16.26 -4.74
N LYS A 108 -1.88 17.47 -5.29
CA LYS A 108 -0.59 18.17 -5.48
C LYS A 108 0.12 18.45 -4.16
N GLU A 109 -0.63 18.84 -3.13
CA GLU A 109 -0.10 19.05 -1.79
C GLU A 109 0.44 17.75 -1.18
N LEU A 110 -0.31 16.65 -1.29
CA LEU A 110 0.11 15.33 -0.80
C LEU A 110 1.37 14.84 -1.51
N ILE A 111 1.46 14.95 -2.84
CA ILE A 111 2.66 14.59 -3.60
C ILE A 111 3.87 15.42 -3.15
N LYS A 112 3.69 16.72 -2.90
CA LYS A 112 4.77 17.59 -2.38
C LYS A 112 5.23 17.14 -1.00
N LYS A 113 4.31 16.83 -0.09
CA LYS A 113 4.62 16.39 1.28
C LYS A 113 5.24 14.99 1.30
N GLU A 114 4.74 14.07 0.48
CA GLU A 114 5.32 12.74 0.25
C GLU A 114 6.78 12.86 -0.18
N LYS A 115 7.08 13.74 -1.15
CA LYS A 115 8.45 14.02 -1.57
C LYS A 115 9.31 14.57 -0.43
N GLN A 116 8.81 15.53 0.35
CA GLN A 116 9.54 16.07 1.50
C GLN A 116 9.88 14.98 2.54
N LEU A 117 8.92 14.11 2.86
CA LEU A 117 9.16 12.98 3.77
C LEU A 117 10.17 11.99 3.18
N LYS A 118 10.03 11.67 1.89
CA LYS A 118 10.96 10.79 1.18
C LYS A 118 12.38 11.34 1.26
N ASP A 119 12.58 12.59 0.86
CA ASP A 119 13.89 13.25 0.90
C ASP A 119 14.46 13.26 2.33
N ALA A 120 13.62 13.50 3.33
CA ALA A 120 14.03 13.47 4.74
C ALA A 120 14.57 12.11 5.19
N PHE A 121 14.08 11.00 4.64
CA PHE A 121 14.63 9.66 4.91
C PHE A 121 16.03 9.46 4.34
N PHE A 122 16.42 10.16 3.28
CA PHE A 122 17.77 10.06 2.70
C PHE A 122 18.78 11.04 3.31
N ILE A 123 18.35 11.94 4.19
CA ILE A 123 19.23 12.88 4.89
C ILE A 123 19.70 12.26 6.21
N GLU A 124 20.98 11.90 6.29
CA GLU A 124 21.62 11.50 7.54
C GLU A 124 22.31 12.69 8.22
N TYR A 125 21.67 13.25 9.25
CA TYR A 125 22.17 14.42 9.98
C TYR A 125 23.14 14.05 11.11
N PHE A 126 23.08 12.81 11.62
CA PHE A 126 23.93 12.41 12.73
C PHE A 126 25.27 11.85 12.20
N ALA A 127 26.34 12.64 12.36
CA ALA A 127 27.65 12.34 11.77
C ALA A 127 28.18 10.93 12.06
N PRO A 128 28.07 10.36 13.29
CA PRO A 128 28.50 8.99 13.54
C PRO A 128 27.80 7.93 12.68
N VAL A 129 26.51 8.11 12.39
CA VAL A 129 25.74 7.20 11.54
C VAL A 129 26.10 7.41 10.07
N LYS A 130 26.22 8.67 9.63
CA LYS A 130 26.66 9.00 8.27
C LYS A 130 28.01 8.36 7.94
N ASN A 131 28.98 8.48 8.85
CA ASN A 131 30.31 7.90 8.68
C ASN A 131 30.29 6.37 8.71
N ALA A 132 29.46 5.76 9.58
CA ALA A 132 29.28 4.31 9.60
C ALA A 132 28.73 3.78 8.28
N LYS A 133 27.66 4.40 7.75
CA LYS A 133 27.07 4.05 6.45
C LYS A 133 28.05 4.24 5.29
N LYS A 134 28.84 5.31 5.31
CA LYS A 134 29.88 5.56 4.31
C LYS A 134 30.95 4.46 4.32
N LYS A 135 31.41 4.05 5.52
CA LYS A 135 32.44 3.01 5.68
C LYS A 135 32.01 1.66 5.10
N ILE A 136 30.73 1.30 5.23
CA ILE A 136 30.19 0.01 4.78
C ILE A 136 29.58 0.07 3.37
N GLY A 137 29.60 1.22 2.69
CA GLY A 137 29.04 1.38 1.34
C GLY A 137 27.51 1.48 1.27
N LEU A 138 26.83 1.81 2.38
CA LEU A 138 25.36 1.88 2.45
C LEU A 138 24.83 3.31 2.60
N SER A 139 25.52 4.29 2.01
CA SER A 139 25.11 5.70 2.12
C SER A 139 23.79 6.00 1.41
N HIS A 140 23.45 5.23 0.38
CA HIS A 140 22.22 5.35 -0.41
C HIS A 140 20.99 4.75 0.25
N ILE A 141 21.14 3.84 1.22
CA ILE A 141 19.98 3.27 1.92
C ILE A 141 19.30 4.38 2.74
N PRO A 142 17.96 4.48 2.80
CA PRO A 142 17.28 5.44 3.65
C PRO A 142 17.58 5.21 5.14
N ARG A 143 17.19 6.16 5.99
CA ARG A 143 17.17 5.92 7.43
C ARG A 143 16.09 4.89 7.77
N LYS A 144 16.30 4.11 8.83
CA LYS A 144 15.30 3.15 9.28
C LYS A 144 14.05 3.78 9.92
N TRP A 145 14.15 5.01 10.43
CA TRP A 145 13.13 5.62 11.26
C TRP A 145 13.10 7.15 11.15
N LEU A 146 11.89 7.70 11.27
CA LEU A 146 11.62 9.11 11.47
C LEU A 146 10.61 9.31 12.59
N SER A 147 10.98 9.96 13.69
CA SER A 147 10.01 10.25 14.75
C SER A 147 9.01 11.33 14.29
N LEU A 148 7.76 11.27 14.77
CA LEU A 148 6.79 12.33 14.50
C LEU A 148 7.27 13.70 15.03
N ASN A 149 8.04 13.72 16.12
CA ASN A 149 8.67 14.93 16.65
C ASN A 149 9.71 15.51 15.68
N ASP A 150 10.59 14.69 15.11
CA ASP A 150 11.55 15.16 14.11
C ASP A 150 10.82 15.73 12.88
N ILE A 151 9.77 15.06 12.42
CA ILE A 151 8.97 15.55 11.29
C ILE A 151 8.31 16.90 11.63
N LYS A 152 7.70 17.01 12.80
CA LYS A 152 7.05 18.24 13.25
C LYS A 152 8.02 19.41 13.37
N TYR A 153 9.14 19.22 14.07
CA TYR A 153 10.03 20.33 14.41
C TYR A 153 11.09 20.62 13.33
N LYS A 154 11.53 19.62 12.55
CA LYS A 154 12.56 19.81 11.51
C LYS A 154 11.98 20.01 10.11
N ILE A 155 10.83 19.40 9.81
CA ILE A 155 10.16 19.53 8.49
C ILE A 155 9.02 20.55 8.56
N GLY A 156 8.49 20.84 9.76
CA GLY A 156 7.34 21.74 9.93
C GLY A 156 6.01 21.09 9.53
N MET A 157 5.93 19.75 9.50
CA MET A 157 4.75 19.02 9.08
C MET A 157 3.94 18.51 10.28
N THR A 158 2.64 18.79 10.29
CA THR A 158 1.74 18.33 11.35
C THR A 158 1.50 16.82 11.30
N GLU A 159 1.20 16.20 12.43
CA GLU A 159 0.88 14.77 12.51
C GLU A 159 -0.31 14.39 11.61
N SER A 160 -1.36 15.22 11.57
CA SER A 160 -2.49 15.02 10.65
C SER A 160 -2.05 15.04 9.17
N SER A 161 -1.09 15.89 8.80
CA SER A 161 -0.54 15.89 7.45
C SER A 161 0.27 14.61 7.16
N VAL A 162 1.02 14.12 8.16
CA VAL A 162 1.76 12.86 8.04
C VAL A 162 0.82 11.69 7.82
N ILE A 163 -0.26 11.59 8.61
CA ILE A 163 -1.26 10.53 8.49
C ILE A 163 -1.88 10.53 7.09
N LYS A 164 -2.31 11.70 6.59
CA LYS A 164 -2.85 11.83 5.21
C LYS A 164 -1.85 11.41 4.13
N VAL A 165 -0.55 11.65 4.33
CA VAL A 165 0.48 11.20 3.40
C VAL A 165 0.66 9.69 3.47
N VAL A 166 0.63 9.08 4.66
CA VAL A 166 0.72 7.62 4.83
C VAL A 166 -0.49 6.92 4.20
N GLU A 167 -1.69 7.48 4.32
CA GLU A 167 -2.90 6.96 3.66
C GLU A 167 -2.84 7.06 2.13
N PHE A 168 -2.13 8.07 1.61
CA PHE A 168 -2.00 8.32 0.17
C PHE A 168 -0.81 7.58 -0.47
N SER A 169 0.25 7.30 0.29
CA SER A 169 1.55 6.88 -0.21
C SER A 169 1.85 5.41 0.07
N ASN A 170 2.45 4.76 -0.91
CA ASN A 170 2.99 3.40 -0.81
C ASN A 170 4.41 3.35 -0.21
N LEU A 171 4.99 4.48 0.17
CA LEU A 171 6.40 4.55 0.59
C LEU A 171 6.60 4.40 2.09
N PHE A 172 5.58 4.69 2.89
CA PHE A 172 5.71 4.85 4.33
C PHE A 172 4.68 4.04 5.09
N ARG A 173 5.02 3.69 6.33
CA ARG A 173 4.09 3.13 7.30
C ARG A 173 4.28 3.82 8.64
N LEU A 174 3.18 4.20 9.26
CA LEU A 174 3.17 4.70 10.62
C LEU A 174 3.27 3.52 11.59
N ARG A 175 4.15 3.63 12.59
CA ARG A 175 4.26 2.64 13.66
C ARG A 175 4.44 3.32 15.00
N ASN A 176 4.11 2.57 16.05
CA ASN A 176 4.51 2.85 17.41
C ASN A 176 5.57 1.84 17.84
N VAL A 177 6.72 2.31 18.32
CA VAL A 177 7.82 1.49 18.80
C VAL A 177 8.13 1.84 20.25
N LYS A 178 8.16 0.83 21.12
CA LYS A 178 8.60 0.99 22.51
C LYS A 178 10.12 1.10 22.58
N LEU A 179 10.61 2.28 22.94
CA LEU A 179 12.01 2.56 23.23
C LEU A 179 12.11 2.91 24.72
N ASN A 180 12.86 2.10 25.48
CA ASN A 180 13.01 2.26 26.94
C ASN A 180 11.67 2.33 27.70
N GLY A 181 10.68 1.55 27.27
CA GLY A 181 9.35 1.51 27.89
C GLY A 181 8.41 2.65 27.46
N VAL A 182 8.90 3.62 26.70
CA VAL A 182 8.10 4.75 26.18
C VAL A 182 7.66 4.47 24.76
N ASP A 183 6.38 4.68 24.49
CA ASP A 183 5.82 4.61 23.16
C ASP A 183 6.32 5.78 22.31
N ASN A 184 6.92 5.45 21.17
CA ASN A 184 7.43 6.42 20.22
C ASN A 184 6.77 6.18 18.87
N ALA A 185 5.93 7.12 18.46
CA ALA A 185 5.32 7.13 17.15
C ALA A 185 6.26 7.71 16.09
N GLY A 186 6.25 7.10 14.92
CA GLY A 186 7.07 7.53 13.79
C GLY A 186 6.83 6.74 12.53
N LEU A 187 7.59 7.08 11.50
CA LEU A 187 7.50 6.51 10.18
C LEU A 187 8.65 5.53 9.92
N GLU A 188 8.31 4.43 9.27
CA GLU A 188 9.24 3.56 8.56
C GLU A 188 9.13 3.79 7.05
N PHE A 189 10.26 3.66 6.36
CA PHE A 189 10.30 3.63 4.90
C PHE A 189 10.22 2.17 4.42
N ILE A 190 9.16 1.84 3.69
CA ILE A 190 8.86 0.46 3.24
C ILE A 190 8.96 0.30 1.72
N ASN A 191 8.69 1.36 0.95
CA ASN A 191 8.76 1.37 -0.52
C ASN A 191 8.01 0.18 -1.17
N LEU A 192 6.69 0.13 -1.00
CA LEU A 192 5.85 -0.89 -1.62
C LEU A 192 5.88 -0.73 -3.14
N ASN A 193 6.50 -1.69 -3.82
CA ASN A 193 6.43 -1.84 -5.27
C ASN A 193 5.61 -3.07 -5.69
N ASN A 194 5.11 -3.83 -4.71
CA ASN A 194 4.14 -4.88 -4.90
C ASN A 194 3.02 -4.81 -3.84
N THR A 195 1.94 -5.57 -4.00
CA THR A 195 0.74 -5.55 -3.15
C THR A 195 1.01 -5.90 -1.69
N TYR A 196 1.88 -6.88 -1.44
CA TYR A 196 2.25 -7.34 -0.09
C TYR A 196 3.48 -6.66 0.48
N GLY A 197 4.27 -5.97 -0.34
CA GLY A 197 5.57 -5.49 0.10
C GLY A 197 6.51 -5.07 -1.02
N GLN A 198 7.75 -5.56 -0.91
CA GLN A 198 8.84 -5.17 -1.78
C GLN A 198 9.43 -6.38 -2.51
N VAL A 199 9.62 -6.25 -3.82
CA VAL A 199 10.21 -7.27 -4.70
C VAL A 199 11.32 -6.63 -5.52
N ILE A 200 12.53 -7.19 -5.49
CA ILE A 200 13.69 -6.69 -6.23
C ILE A 200 14.41 -7.86 -6.88
N ASN A 201 14.48 -7.83 -8.21
CA ASN A 201 15.29 -8.76 -8.99
C ASN A 201 16.64 -8.11 -9.34
N ARG A 202 17.74 -8.70 -8.86
CA ARG A 202 19.12 -8.32 -9.24
C ARG A 202 19.78 -9.38 -10.13
N ASN A 203 19.02 -10.39 -10.57
CA ASN A 203 19.51 -11.58 -11.29
C ASN A 203 20.66 -12.27 -10.54
N SER A 204 20.53 -12.36 -9.22
CA SER A 204 21.54 -12.97 -8.33
C SER A 204 21.21 -14.43 -8.04
N ASN A 205 22.24 -15.24 -7.79
CA ASN A 205 22.10 -16.61 -7.28
C ASN A 205 21.82 -16.66 -5.77
N VAL A 206 21.69 -15.50 -5.12
CA VAL A 206 21.26 -15.40 -3.73
C VAL A 206 19.95 -14.64 -3.68
N THR A 207 18.97 -15.18 -2.97
CA THR A 207 17.69 -14.51 -2.72
C THR A 207 17.46 -14.37 -1.23
N ILE A 208 17.22 -13.15 -0.76
CA ILE A 208 16.82 -12.85 0.62
C ILE A 208 15.30 -12.70 0.68
N VAL A 209 14.65 -13.49 1.51
CA VAL A 209 13.20 -13.44 1.74
C VAL A 209 12.94 -13.04 3.18
N ASN A 210 12.10 -12.02 3.41
CA ASN A 210 11.66 -11.62 4.76
C ASN A 210 10.14 -11.44 4.82
N LEU A 211 9.44 -12.45 5.34
CA LEU A 211 7.98 -12.39 5.44
C LEU A 211 7.46 -11.81 6.77
N TYR A 212 8.37 -11.39 7.66
CA TYR A 212 8.08 -10.91 9.01
C TYR A 212 8.21 -9.38 9.17
N ALA A 213 8.51 -8.65 8.10
CA ALA A 213 8.74 -7.21 8.16
C ALA A 213 7.50 -6.39 8.57
N SER A 214 6.30 -6.87 8.24
CA SER A 214 5.02 -6.32 8.71
C SER A 214 4.80 -6.47 10.23
N ILE A 215 5.43 -7.45 10.87
CA ILE A 215 5.29 -7.74 12.30
C ILE A 215 6.36 -7.03 13.12
N GLN A 216 7.60 -7.11 12.67
CA GLN A 216 8.77 -6.70 13.44
C GLN A 216 9.32 -5.36 12.94
N PRO A 217 9.26 -4.29 13.77
CA PRO A 217 9.84 -2.99 13.41
C PRO A 217 11.29 -3.10 12.94
N TYR A 218 11.61 -2.32 11.90
CA TYR A 218 12.91 -2.25 11.22
C TYR A 218 13.39 -3.51 10.51
N PHE A 219 12.62 -4.61 10.54
CA PHE A 219 13.14 -5.88 10.04
C PHE A 219 13.26 -5.89 8.51
N GLY A 220 12.26 -5.37 7.81
CA GLY A 220 12.32 -5.18 6.35
C GLY A 220 13.48 -4.29 5.93
N HIS A 221 13.70 -3.16 6.62
CA HIS A 221 14.85 -2.31 6.38
C HIS A 221 16.19 -3.04 6.63
N PHE A 222 16.25 -3.88 7.66
CA PHE A 222 17.46 -4.64 8.00
C PHE A 222 17.81 -5.67 6.93
N SER A 223 16.83 -6.51 6.54
CA SER A 223 17.01 -7.52 5.50
C SER A 223 17.23 -6.90 4.12
N TYR A 224 16.59 -5.78 3.81
CA TYR A 224 16.85 -5.03 2.57
C TYR A 224 18.31 -4.58 2.48
N GLY A 225 18.87 -4.04 3.56
CA GLY A 225 20.27 -3.59 3.56
C GLY A 225 21.28 -4.73 3.46
N ILE A 226 20.97 -5.90 4.02
CA ILE A 226 21.77 -7.12 3.82
C ILE A 226 21.68 -7.58 2.36
N ALA A 227 20.47 -7.64 1.80
CA ALA A 227 20.27 -8.03 0.40
C ALA A 227 21.01 -7.08 -0.55
N ASP A 228 21.00 -5.78 -0.26
CA ASP A 228 21.73 -4.78 -1.02
C ASP A 228 23.25 -4.97 -0.92
N LYS A 229 23.79 -5.24 0.27
CA LYS A 229 25.23 -5.56 0.44
C LYS A 229 25.66 -6.80 -0.33
N LEU A 230 24.83 -7.83 -0.32
CA LEU A 230 25.08 -9.08 -1.03
C LEU A 230 24.77 -9.01 -2.52
N GLN A 231 24.20 -7.89 -3.00
CA GLN A 231 23.61 -7.79 -4.34
C GLN A 231 22.64 -8.95 -4.64
N ALA A 232 21.92 -9.41 -3.62
CA ALA A 232 20.98 -10.51 -3.68
C ALA A 232 19.61 -10.04 -4.23
N ASN A 233 18.82 -10.96 -4.77
CA ASN A 233 17.40 -10.71 -4.98
C ASN A 233 16.71 -10.49 -3.62
N TYR A 234 15.59 -9.78 -3.59
CA TYR A 234 14.92 -9.43 -2.33
C TYR A 234 13.41 -9.53 -2.43
N ILE A 235 12.79 -10.18 -1.45
CA ILE A 235 11.34 -10.20 -1.23
C ILE A 235 11.05 -9.85 0.23
N SER A 236 10.12 -8.93 0.47
CA SER A 236 9.63 -8.57 1.81
C SER A 236 8.11 -8.53 1.85
N ASN A 237 7.51 -9.03 2.92
CA ASN A 237 6.11 -8.77 3.27
C ASN A 237 6.01 -7.64 4.28
N GLU A 238 5.49 -6.50 3.85
CA GLU A 238 5.33 -5.27 4.63
C GLU A 238 3.87 -5.00 5.02
N VAL A 239 2.90 -5.76 4.50
CA VAL A 239 1.47 -5.44 4.68
C VAL A 239 0.76 -6.47 5.55
N PHE A 240 0.93 -7.76 5.25
CA PHE A 240 0.06 -8.80 5.78
C PHE A 240 0.60 -9.43 7.06
N SER A 241 -0.28 -9.71 8.01
CA SER A 241 0.06 -10.38 9.28
C SER A 241 -1.19 -10.83 10.01
N THR A 242 -1.15 -11.99 10.66
CA THR A 242 -2.21 -12.43 11.59
C THR A 242 -2.44 -11.48 12.76
N LEU A 243 -1.45 -10.63 13.08
CA LEU A 243 -1.51 -9.62 14.14
C LEU A 243 -2.02 -8.26 13.65
N SER A 244 -2.38 -8.13 12.36
CA SER A 244 -2.98 -6.90 11.83
C SER A 244 -4.31 -6.61 12.52
N PHE A 245 -4.61 -5.33 12.80
CA PHE A 245 -5.93 -4.91 13.27
C PHE A 245 -6.95 -4.75 12.14
N LEU A 246 -6.47 -4.61 10.90
CA LEU A 246 -7.30 -4.56 9.70
C LEU A 246 -7.54 -5.98 9.20
N LYS A 247 -8.81 -6.38 9.11
CA LYS A 247 -9.23 -7.75 8.79
C LYS A 247 -8.79 -8.17 7.40
N GLU A 248 -8.82 -7.25 6.44
CA GLU A 248 -8.34 -7.42 5.08
C GLU A 248 -6.84 -7.76 5.00
N ASN A 249 -6.05 -7.38 6.01
CA ASN A 249 -4.61 -7.63 6.08
C ASN A 249 -4.25 -8.82 6.99
N GLN A 250 -5.24 -9.51 7.58
CA GLN A 250 -5.05 -10.65 8.49
C GLN A 250 -4.79 -11.96 7.75
N ILE A 251 -3.67 -12.01 7.02
CA ILE A 251 -3.25 -13.21 6.26
C ILE A 251 -1.93 -13.71 6.82
N ASN A 252 -1.84 -15.02 7.07
CA ASN A 252 -0.59 -15.66 7.43
C ASN A 252 0.19 -16.01 6.16
N MET A 253 1.18 -15.18 5.83
CA MET A 253 2.06 -15.36 4.66
C MET A 253 3.12 -16.45 4.88
N VAL A 254 3.32 -16.92 6.11
CA VAL A 254 4.40 -17.86 6.45
C VAL A 254 3.87 -19.28 6.62
N LEU A 255 2.79 -19.44 7.37
CA LEU A 255 2.15 -20.72 7.64
C LEU A 255 0.75 -20.70 7.01
N ASN A 256 0.58 -21.44 5.92
CA ASN A 256 -0.68 -21.47 5.18
C ASN A 256 -0.88 -22.81 4.47
N GLU A 257 -2.09 -23.38 4.56
CA GLU A 257 -2.45 -24.64 3.91
C GLU A 257 -2.42 -24.55 2.38
N SER A 258 -2.61 -23.35 1.83
CA SER A 258 -2.58 -23.15 0.38
C SER A 258 -1.22 -23.43 -0.27
N TYR A 259 -0.15 -23.52 0.51
CA TYR A 259 1.16 -23.94 0.01
C TYR A 259 1.23 -25.44 -0.31
N VAL A 260 0.30 -26.23 0.23
CA VAL A 260 0.18 -27.68 -0.03
C VAL A 260 -1.02 -27.96 -0.94
N ASN A 261 -2.15 -27.32 -0.70
CA ASN A 261 -3.36 -27.48 -1.50
C ASN A 261 -3.77 -26.16 -2.16
N ALA A 262 -3.51 -26.05 -3.47
CA ALA A 262 -3.74 -24.81 -4.22
C ALA A 262 -5.21 -24.54 -4.57
N SER A 263 -6.17 -25.41 -4.20
CA SER A 263 -7.56 -25.34 -4.70
C SER A 263 -8.29 -24.03 -4.39
N ASP A 264 -7.88 -23.29 -3.34
CA ASP A 264 -8.51 -22.04 -2.91
C ASP A 264 -7.48 -21.01 -2.40
N MET A 265 -6.37 -20.87 -3.13
CA MET A 265 -5.28 -19.98 -2.73
C MET A 265 -5.70 -18.50 -2.79
N HIS A 266 -5.52 -17.78 -1.68
CA HIS A 266 -5.78 -16.33 -1.64
C HIS A 266 -4.94 -15.59 -2.70
N PRO A 267 -5.49 -14.57 -3.43
CA PRO A 267 -4.79 -13.89 -4.52
C PRO A 267 -3.38 -13.40 -4.19
N ILE A 268 -3.20 -12.86 -2.99
CA ILE A 268 -1.90 -12.35 -2.50
C ILE A 268 -0.87 -13.47 -2.29
N LEU A 269 -1.30 -14.65 -1.85
CA LEU A 269 -0.40 -15.79 -1.71
C LEU A 269 0.00 -16.31 -3.10
N ASN A 270 -0.95 -16.32 -4.05
CA ASN A 270 -0.66 -16.69 -5.43
C ASN A 270 0.38 -15.75 -6.04
N GLU A 271 0.21 -14.44 -5.86
CA GLU A 271 1.19 -13.42 -6.26
C GLU A 271 2.57 -13.62 -5.61
N LEU A 272 2.64 -13.86 -4.30
CA LEU A 272 3.89 -14.16 -3.60
C LEU A 272 4.59 -15.40 -4.20
N THR A 273 3.87 -16.50 -4.39
CA THR A 273 4.49 -17.73 -4.93
C THR A 273 4.90 -17.58 -6.39
N PHE A 274 4.19 -16.75 -7.17
CA PHE A 274 4.60 -16.39 -8.52
C PHE A 274 5.92 -15.60 -8.50
N ASP A 275 6.04 -14.59 -7.63
CA ASP A 275 7.29 -13.83 -7.49
C ASP A 275 8.46 -14.69 -7.03
N LEU A 276 8.23 -15.60 -6.07
CA LEU A 276 9.24 -16.55 -5.60
C LEU A 276 9.76 -17.43 -6.75
N ARG A 277 8.85 -17.98 -7.58
CA ARG A 277 9.23 -18.78 -8.76
C ARG A 277 10.04 -17.99 -9.79
N ASN A 278 9.76 -16.70 -9.94
CA ASN A 278 10.48 -15.85 -10.88
C ASN A 278 11.85 -15.38 -10.37
N LEU A 279 12.00 -15.25 -9.05
CA LEU A 279 13.22 -14.72 -8.41
C LEU A 279 14.22 -15.79 -8.01
N ILE A 280 13.75 -16.97 -7.61
CA ILE A 280 14.60 -18.06 -7.14
C ILE A 280 14.84 -19.00 -8.30
N THR A 281 16.09 -19.06 -8.77
CA THR A 281 16.51 -20.01 -9.79
C THR A 281 16.86 -21.36 -9.16
N ARG A 282 16.86 -22.43 -9.97
CA ARG A 282 17.34 -23.75 -9.52
C ARG A 282 18.79 -23.67 -9.06
N ASP A 283 19.13 -24.45 -8.05
CA ASP A 283 20.48 -24.56 -7.46
C ASP A 283 21.04 -23.21 -6.93
N SER A 284 20.15 -22.25 -6.66
CA SER A 284 20.47 -20.99 -5.98
C SER A 284 20.37 -21.12 -4.46
N VAL A 285 20.86 -20.10 -3.73
CA VAL A 285 20.73 -20.04 -2.27
C VAL A 285 19.63 -19.06 -1.89
N CYS A 286 18.63 -19.53 -1.16
CA CYS A 286 17.60 -18.72 -0.54
C CYS A 286 17.87 -18.57 0.96
N VAL A 287 17.90 -17.34 1.47
CA VAL A 287 17.96 -17.07 2.91
C VAL A 287 16.64 -16.47 3.37
N LEU A 288 15.86 -17.27 4.10
CA LEU A 288 14.61 -16.83 4.72
C LEU A 288 14.89 -16.25 6.10
N PHE A 289 14.72 -14.95 6.24
CA PHE A 289 14.84 -14.25 7.52
C PHE A 289 13.62 -14.54 8.37
N VAL A 290 13.87 -15.01 9.60
CA VAL A 290 12.84 -15.34 10.57
C VAL A 290 13.09 -14.54 11.84
N ASN A 291 12.01 -14.08 12.46
CA ASN A 291 12.08 -13.44 13.76
C ASN A 291 12.42 -14.48 14.85
N ALA A 292 13.50 -14.29 15.61
CA ALA A 292 13.84 -15.18 16.73
C ALA A 292 12.91 -14.93 17.93
N ALA A 293 12.30 -15.99 18.46
CA ALA A 293 11.43 -15.90 19.64
C ALA A 293 12.17 -15.51 20.93
N SER A 294 13.48 -15.81 21.03
CA SER A 294 14.34 -15.45 22.16
C SER A 294 15.49 -14.55 21.70
N ASN A 295 15.83 -13.57 22.55
CA ASN A 295 16.95 -12.63 22.31
C ASN A 295 18.26 -13.07 23.00
N GLU A 296 18.36 -14.31 23.47
CA GLU A 296 19.57 -14.84 24.13
C GLU A 296 20.71 -15.15 23.15
N ASN A 297 20.36 -15.53 21.92
CA ASN A 297 21.32 -15.96 20.90
C ASN A 297 21.41 -14.91 19.79
N LEU A 298 22.57 -14.77 19.15
CA LEU A 298 22.78 -13.76 18.09
C LEU A 298 21.93 -14.09 16.86
N MET A 299 22.04 -15.33 16.41
CA MET A 299 21.24 -15.88 15.33
C MET A 299 21.19 -17.40 15.43
N GLN A 300 20.26 -18.03 14.72
CA GLN A 300 20.19 -19.47 14.61
C GLN A 300 19.99 -19.87 13.14
N PHE A 301 20.76 -20.87 12.71
CA PHE A 301 20.68 -21.50 11.41
C PHE A 301 19.73 -22.69 11.51
N ASN A 302 18.75 -22.74 10.63
CA ASN A 302 17.80 -23.83 10.53
C ASN A 302 17.67 -24.25 9.05
N VAL A 303 17.96 -25.53 8.80
CA VAL A 303 17.89 -26.16 7.47
C VAL A 303 16.96 -27.38 7.49
N GLY A 304 15.94 -27.35 8.36
CA GLY A 304 14.86 -28.34 8.39
C GLY A 304 15.09 -29.56 9.27
N ALA A 305 16.16 -29.60 10.08
CA ALA A 305 16.40 -30.69 11.02
C ALA A 305 15.53 -30.56 12.29
N GLU A 306 15.53 -31.59 13.14
CA GLU A 306 14.81 -31.58 14.41
C GLU A 306 15.36 -30.53 15.39
N LYS A 307 14.48 -30.07 16.28
CA LYS A 307 14.86 -29.11 17.32
C LYS A 307 15.88 -29.77 18.26
N GLY A 308 17.00 -29.10 18.47
CA GLY A 308 18.12 -29.59 19.27
C GLY A 308 19.24 -30.23 18.45
N ASP A 309 19.10 -30.36 17.12
CA ASP A 309 20.18 -30.86 16.27
C ASP A 309 21.34 -29.84 16.17
N HIS A 310 22.49 -30.23 16.71
CA HIS A 310 23.70 -29.42 16.75
C HIS A 310 24.61 -29.60 15.52
N THR A 311 24.13 -30.28 14.49
CA THR A 311 24.80 -30.57 13.21
C THR A 311 23.98 -30.03 12.04
N PHE A 312 24.51 -30.16 10.83
CA PHE A 312 23.78 -29.88 9.59
C PHE A 312 23.47 -31.15 8.78
N GLU A 313 23.75 -32.33 9.32
CA GLU A 313 23.63 -33.59 8.58
C GLU A 313 22.18 -34.03 8.37
N ASN A 314 21.31 -33.82 9.37
CA ASN A 314 19.93 -34.31 9.30
C ASN A 314 18.93 -33.30 8.71
N GLY A 315 19.40 -32.14 8.25
CA GLY A 315 18.56 -31.12 7.63
C GLY A 315 18.44 -31.31 6.11
N SER A 316 17.21 -31.22 5.59
CA SER A 316 16.90 -31.45 4.17
C SER A 316 16.87 -30.19 3.30
N PHE A 317 16.88 -29.00 3.90
CA PHE A 317 16.65 -27.76 3.14
C PHE A 317 17.89 -27.22 2.44
N PHE A 318 19.08 -27.64 2.84
CA PHE A 318 20.34 -27.12 2.30
C PHE A 318 21.29 -28.28 2.03
N SER A 319 21.59 -28.51 0.76
CA SER A 319 22.37 -29.65 0.26
C SER A 319 23.88 -29.41 0.38
N ASP A 320 24.39 -28.22 0.04
CA ASP A 320 25.82 -27.91 0.13
C ASP A 320 26.26 -27.65 1.59
N LYS A 321 26.58 -28.74 2.30
CA LYS A 321 27.06 -28.71 3.68
C LYS A 321 28.39 -27.98 3.84
N LYS A 322 29.24 -27.94 2.81
CA LYS A 322 30.55 -27.26 2.88
C LYS A 322 30.35 -25.75 2.94
N THR A 323 29.51 -25.22 2.05
CA THR A 323 29.13 -23.81 2.05
C THR A 323 28.40 -23.44 3.34
N LEU A 324 27.43 -24.25 3.77
CA LEU A 324 26.69 -24.00 5.01
C LEU A 324 27.60 -23.94 6.25
N ASN A 325 28.57 -24.85 6.38
CA ASN A 325 29.54 -24.81 7.47
C ASN A 325 30.46 -23.57 7.39
N LYS A 326 30.89 -23.16 6.19
CA LYS A 326 31.66 -21.92 5.99
C LYS A 326 30.87 -20.69 6.48
N LEU A 327 29.60 -20.58 6.11
CA LEU A 327 28.70 -19.50 6.57
C LEU A 327 28.54 -19.53 8.09
N PHE A 328 28.35 -20.71 8.66
CA PHE A 328 28.19 -20.87 10.10
C PHE A 328 29.43 -20.46 10.87
N SER A 329 30.64 -20.84 10.44
CA SER A 329 31.89 -20.44 11.10
C SER A 329 32.12 -18.92 11.06
N LYS A 330 31.75 -18.25 9.95
CA LYS A 330 31.74 -16.78 9.88
C LYS A 330 30.77 -16.19 10.92
N ALA A 331 29.57 -16.76 11.04
CA ALA A 331 28.58 -16.34 12.03
C ALA A 331 29.02 -16.62 13.48
N GLU A 332 29.66 -17.74 13.78
CA GLU A 332 30.20 -18.06 15.12
C GLU A 332 31.25 -17.03 15.56
N THR A 333 32.14 -16.64 14.64
CA THR A 333 33.13 -15.58 14.89
C THR A 333 32.43 -14.27 15.29
N LEU A 334 31.30 -13.97 14.64
CA LEU A 334 30.47 -12.82 15.00
C LEU A 334 29.78 -12.99 16.36
N GLY A 335 29.32 -14.20 16.68
CA GLY A 335 28.79 -14.56 18.00
C GLY A 335 29.78 -14.27 19.12
N VAL A 336 31.02 -14.74 18.98
CA VAL A 336 32.12 -14.50 19.93
C VAL A 336 32.34 -13.00 20.14
N LYS A 337 32.37 -12.21 19.06
CA LYS A 337 32.55 -10.75 19.12
C LYS A 337 31.51 -10.05 20.00
N TYR A 338 30.27 -10.54 20.00
CA TYR A 338 29.17 -9.95 20.78
C TYR A 338 28.88 -10.68 22.09
N ASN A 339 29.68 -11.69 22.45
CA ASN A 339 29.43 -12.57 23.59
C ASN A 339 28.03 -13.21 23.54
N MET A 340 27.63 -13.68 22.35
CA MET A 340 26.35 -14.30 22.08
C MET A 340 26.54 -15.60 21.30
N LYS A 341 25.67 -16.60 21.53
CA LYS A 341 25.78 -17.88 20.83
C LYS A 341 25.16 -17.79 19.42
N VAL A 342 25.70 -18.59 18.51
CA VAL A 342 25.07 -18.92 17.23
C VAL A 342 24.70 -20.40 17.27
N LEU A 343 23.45 -20.71 16.96
CA LEU A 343 22.92 -22.07 17.13
C LEU A 343 22.61 -22.74 15.79
N ARG A 344 22.71 -24.08 15.78
CA ARG A 344 22.11 -24.95 14.75
C ARG A 344 20.85 -25.56 15.35
N HIS A 345 19.71 -25.40 14.67
CA HIS A 345 18.39 -25.97 15.03
C HIS A 345 18.00 -25.89 16.53
N GLY A 346 18.52 -24.92 17.29
CA GLY A 346 18.51 -25.00 18.76
C GLY A 346 17.13 -24.81 19.39
N THR A 347 16.52 -23.64 19.20
CA THR A 347 15.24 -23.30 19.84
C THR A 347 14.03 -23.70 19.00
N VAL A 348 14.25 -23.90 17.70
CA VAL A 348 13.27 -24.21 16.66
C VAL A 348 13.91 -25.16 15.64
N GLY A 349 13.15 -26.14 15.16
CA GLY A 349 13.58 -27.14 14.19
C GLY A 349 12.70 -27.11 12.94
N ASN A 350 12.33 -28.29 12.42
CA ASN A 350 11.46 -28.44 11.26
C ASN A 350 10.15 -27.62 11.41
N PRO A 351 9.84 -26.69 10.48
CA PRO A 351 8.72 -25.77 10.62
C PRO A 351 7.33 -26.36 10.30
N GLY A 352 7.25 -27.65 9.95
CA GLY A 352 5.99 -28.35 9.62
C GLY A 352 5.53 -28.11 8.17
N GLN A 353 4.62 -28.94 7.66
CA GLN A 353 4.31 -29.06 6.22
C GLN A 353 3.74 -27.78 5.58
N ASN A 354 2.89 -27.04 6.30
CA ASN A 354 2.20 -25.85 5.77
C ASN A 354 3.07 -24.58 5.78
N HIS A 355 4.36 -24.70 6.14
CA HIS A 355 5.27 -23.57 6.12
C HIS A 355 5.82 -23.30 4.72
N ILE A 356 5.92 -22.03 4.34
CA ILE A 356 6.45 -21.56 3.05
C ILE A 356 7.84 -22.12 2.71
N SER A 357 8.63 -22.48 3.73
CA SER A 357 9.94 -23.12 3.51
C SER A 357 9.84 -24.42 2.71
N ASN A 358 8.79 -25.22 2.90
CA ASN A 358 8.64 -26.46 2.14
C ASN A 358 8.26 -26.17 0.70
N PHE A 359 7.41 -25.18 0.46
CA PHE A 359 7.15 -24.70 -0.90
C PHE A 359 8.44 -24.27 -1.59
N ILE A 360 9.27 -23.46 -0.91
CA ILE A 360 10.55 -22.99 -1.47
C ILE A 360 11.49 -24.17 -1.79
N THR A 361 11.62 -25.15 -0.91
CA THR A 361 12.56 -26.27 -1.13
C THR A 361 12.04 -27.30 -2.12
N GLN A 362 10.76 -27.67 -2.05
CA GLN A 362 10.18 -28.73 -2.87
C GLN A 362 9.86 -28.28 -4.29
N GLU A 363 9.34 -27.06 -4.47
CA GLU A 363 8.89 -26.57 -5.78
C GLU A 363 9.99 -25.82 -6.53
N LEU A 364 10.88 -25.09 -5.82
CA LEU A 364 11.87 -24.22 -6.47
C LEU A 364 13.25 -24.88 -6.63
N ASN A 365 13.50 -26.00 -5.95
CA ASN A 365 14.75 -26.76 -6.00
C ASN A 365 15.99 -25.86 -5.75
N CYS A 366 16.00 -25.17 -4.61
CA CYS A 366 17.08 -24.30 -4.16
C CYS A 366 17.54 -24.67 -2.75
N ASP A 367 18.76 -24.29 -2.39
CA ASP A 367 19.27 -24.44 -1.02
C ASP A 367 18.70 -23.34 -0.12
N LEU A 368 17.88 -23.72 0.86
CA LEU A 368 17.22 -22.82 1.78
C LEU A 368 17.87 -22.82 3.17
N LEU A 369 18.29 -21.64 3.60
CA LEU A 369 18.67 -21.34 4.97
C LEU A 369 17.59 -20.49 5.66
N MET A 370 16.97 -21.02 6.70
CA MET A 370 16.15 -20.22 7.61
C MET A 370 17.04 -19.60 8.68
N LEU A 371 17.18 -18.28 8.64
CA LEU A 371 18.01 -17.53 9.57
C LEU A 371 17.13 -16.82 10.60
N HIS A 372 17.13 -17.33 11.83
CA HIS A 372 16.45 -16.69 12.94
C HIS A 372 17.33 -15.58 13.50
N VAL A 373 16.88 -14.33 13.41
CA VAL A 373 17.66 -13.15 13.80
C VAL A 373 17.16 -12.60 15.14
N ASN A 374 18.10 -12.27 16.03
CA ASN A 374 17.81 -11.61 17.30
C ASN A 374 17.18 -10.23 17.11
N VAL A 375 15.99 -10.02 17.67
CA VAL A 375 15.24 -8.75 17.56
C VAL A 375 15.92 -7.60 18.27
N GLY A 376 16.69 -7.89 19.32
CA GLY A 376 17.50 -6.91 20.05
C GLY A 376 18.46 -6.13 19.14
N ILE A 377 18.94 -6.74 18.05
CA ILE A 377 19.79 -6.10 17.04
C ILE A 377 19.03 -4.99 16.31
N LEU A 378 17.76 -5.24 15.96
CA LEU A 378 16.93 -4.30 15.20
C LEU A 378 16.68 -3.01 15.99
N LYS A 379 16.65 -3.12 17.33
CA LYS A 379 16.45 -2.00 18.28
C LYS A 379 17.73 -1.23 18.61
N LYS A 380 18.91 -1.65 18.13
CA LYS A 380 20.17 -0.94 18.37
C LYS A 380 20.15 0.47 17.77
N LYS A 381 20.97 1.35 18.35
CA LYS A 381 21.17 2.72 17.85
C LYS A 381 21.83 2.69 16.47
N GLY A 382 21.68 3.77 15.69
CA GLY A 382 22.04 3.81 14.27
C GLY A 382 23.42 3.22 13.95
N LYS A 383 24.50 3.66 14.62
CA LYS A 383 25.87 3.19 14.33
C LYS A 383 26.01 1.67 14.49
N GLU A 384 25.59 1.13 15.62
CA GLU A 384 25.63 -0.31 15.92
C GLU A 384 24.70 -1.10 14.99
N TYR A 385 23.51 -0.57 14.71
CA TYR A 385 22.53 -1.21 13.82
C TYR A 385 23.09 -1.40 12.41
N TYR A 386 23.68 -0.37 11.80
CA TYR A 386 24.27 -0.47 10.47
C TYR A 386 25.55 -1.32 10.46
N GLN A 387 26.30 -1.35 11.57
CA GLN A 387 27.43 -2.26 11.71
C GLN A 387 26.98 -3.72 11.72
N HIS A 388 25.93 -4.07 12.48
CA HIS A 388 25.37 -5.42 12.47
C HIS A 388 24.86 -5.81 11.08
N MET A 389 24.27 -4.89 10.33
CA MET A 389 23.81 -5.14 8.96
C MET A 389 24.97 -5.56 8.04
N ASP A 390 26.10 -4.85 8.09
CA ASP A 390 27.30 -5.18 7.31
C ASP A 390 27.92 -6.52 7.76
N GLU A 391 27.96 -6.79 9.06
CA GLU A 391 28.52 -8.02 9.61
C GLU A 391 27.66 -9.26 9.29
N PHE A 392 26.33 -9.12 9.33
CA PHE A 392 25.42 -10.19 8.90
C PHE A 392 25.54 -10.46 7.40
N ALA A 393 25.66 -9.41 6.57
CA ALA A 393 25.96 -9.58 5.15
C ALA A 393 27.30 -10.31 4.96
N GLY A 394 28.35 -9.92 5.67
CA GLY A 394 29.65 -10.62 5.62
C GLY A 394 29.56 -12.10 6.03
N ALA A 395 28.76 -12.41 7.06
CA ALA A 395 28.53 -13.78 7.51
C ALA A 395 27.76 -14.63 6.50
N LEU A 396 26.87 -14.01 5.72
CA LEU A 396 26.05 -14.65 4.69
C LEU A 396 26.67 -14.62 3.28
N SER A 397 27.83 -13.99 3.12
CA SER A 397 28.55 -13.93 1.84
C SER A 397 29.06 -15.32 1.44
N LEU A 398 28.69 -15.77 0.24
CA LEU A 398 29.12 -17.06 -0.31
C LEU A 398 30.60 -17.03 -0.76
N ASP A 399 31.09 -15.85 -1.14
CA ASP A 399 32.50 -15.61 -1.50
C ASP A 399 33.48 -15.90 -0.35
#